data_AF-A0A918TWP4-F1
#
_entry.id   AF-A0A918TWP4-F1
#
_cell.length_a   1.000
_cell.length_b   1.000
_cell.length_c   1.000
_cell.angle_alpha   90.00
_cell.angle_beta   90.00
_cell.angle_gamma   90.00
#
_symmetry.space_group_name_H-M   'P 1'
#
loop_
_entity.id
_entity.type
_entity.pdbx_description
1 polymer ?
#
loop_
_entity_poly.entity_id
_entity_poly.type
_entity_poly.pdbx_seq_one_letter_code
_entity_poly.pdbx_strand_id
1 'polypeptide(L)'
;MRKSFAGSLLVLAMLAGGVQAEGALPGDLPEKMLKRMREAPEAFVADAADLILGYGQGGAITPEGIAEAITVERAAARAQAYRRLMEADLDGDGAASGEEMAVLIRAEGAEGRGRLALGYAAADGDGNGVLEPGEMQAQAQAAGDKAVSAAKEAALMALMGLDMNGDGGLTLAEVQAAVELAGDKS
;
A
#
# COMPACT_ATOMS: atom_id res chain seq x y z
N MET A 1 -22.67 -11.91 43.86
CA MET A 1 -21.68 -10.85 44.15
C MET A 1 -20.29 -11.32 43.71
N ARG A 2 -19.83 -10.88 42.55
CA ARG A 2 -18.45 -11.08 42.08
C ARG A 2 -17.86 -9.69 41.79
N LYS A 3 -16.67 -9.47 42.34
CA LYS A 3 -16.01 -8.18 42.54
C LYS A 3 -15.44 -7.65 41.21
N SER A 4 -15.65 -6.36 40.97
CA SER A 4 -15.08 -5.58 39.88
C SER A 4 -13.57 -5.38 40.10
N PHE A 5 -12.77 -5.60 39.06
CA PHE A 5 -11.35 -5.25 39.02
C PHE A 5 -11.21 -3.86 38.42
N ALA A 6 -10.80 -2.91 39.26
CA ALA A 6 -10.31 -1.61 38.84
C ALA A 6 -8.85 -1.76 38.39
N GLY A 7 -8.55 -1.39 37.15
CA GLY A 7 -7.20 -1.20 36.62
C GLY A 7 -7.04 0.26 36.22
N SER A 8 -6.17 0.98 36.93
CA SER A 8 -5.90 2.40 36.76
C SER A 8 -5.26 2.70 35.40
N LEU A 9 -5.80 3.68 34.67
CA LEU A 9 -5.17 4.29 33.51
C LEU A 9 -4.31 5.46 33.98
N LEU A 10 -2.99 5.33 33.81
CA LEU A 10 -2.01 6.38 34.09
C LEU A 10 -1.99 7.35 32.89
N VAL A 11 -2.59 8.53 33.05
CA VAL A 11 -2.53 9.61 32.06
C VAL A 11 -1.17 10.31 32.18
N LEU A 12 -0.32 10.13 31.17
CA LEU A 12 0.88 10.95 31.00
C LEU A 12 0.54 12.07 30.01
N ALA A 13 0.32 13.28 30.54
CA ALA A 13 0.07 14.48 29.76
C ALA A 13 1.37 15.00 29.12
N MET A 14 1.43 15.03 27.79
CA MET A 14 2.38 15.86 27.04
C MET A 14 1.60 16.82 26.14
N LEU A 15 1.73 18.09 26.49
CA LEU A 15 1.40 19.34 25.79
C LEU A 15 0.96 19.20 24.31
N ALA A 16 -0.36 19.14 24.11
CA ALA A 16 -0.99 19.34 22.82
C ALA A 16 -1.31 20.84 22.63
N GLY A 17 -0.84 21.42 21.53
CA GLY A 17 -1.52 22.55 20.91
C GLY A 17 -2.92 22.07 20.55
N GLY A 18 -3.94 22.68 21.17
CA GLY A 18 -5.30 22.17 21.16
C GLY A 18 -5.91 22.16 19.77
N VAL A 19 -6.09 20.97 19.21
CA VAL A 19 -7.20 20.70 18.31
C VAL A 19 -8.42 20.51 19.22
N GLN A 20 -9.27 21.53 19.32
CA GLN A 20 -10.57 21.35 19.95
C GLN A 20 -11.41 20.50 19.00
N ALA A 21 -11.65 19.25 19.38
CA ALA A 21 -12.52 18.31 18.66
C ALA A 21 -14.00 18.72 18.84
N GLU A 22 -14.41 19.84 18.25
CA GLU A 22 -15.81 20.16 17.98
C GLU A 22 -16.07 19.95 16.48
N GLY A 23 -15.95 18.70 16.02
CA GLY A 23 -16.16 18.33 14.63
C GLY A 23 -16.95 17.04 14.51
N ALA A 24 -18.03 17.06 13.75
CA ALA A 24 -18.63 15.81 13.27
C ALA A 24 -17.73 15.24 12.17
N LEU A 25 -17.56 13.91 12.12
CA LEU A 25 -16.99 13.27 10.94
C LEU A 25 -17.73 13.75 9.68
N PRO A 26 -17.00 14.17 8.63
CA PRO A 26 -17.64 14.60 7.40
C PRO A 26 -18.49 13.47 6.81
N GLY A 27 -19.64 13.85 6.26
CA GLY A 27 -20.69 12.92 5.83
C GLY A 27 -20.35 12.02 4.63
N ASP A 28 -19.22 12.27 3.97
CA ASP A 28 -18.87 11.66 2.67
C ASP A 28 -17.76 10.59 2.77
N LEU A 29 -17.39 10.16 3.98
CA LEU A 29 -16.37 9.12 4.15
C LEU A 29 -16.87 7.75 3.67
N PRO A 30 -16.05 6.97 2.91
CA PRO A 30 -16.45 5.65 2.46
C PRO A 30 -16.82 4.72 3.62
N GLU A 31 -17.94 3.98 3.49
CA GLU A 31 -18.43 3.12 4.58
C GLU A 31 -17.41 2.06 5.01
N LYS A 32 -16.64 1.52 4.06
CA LYS A 32 -15.55 0.58 4.35
C LYS A 32 -14.46 1.19 5.25
N MET A 33 -14.17 2.47 5.07
CA MET A 33 -13.20 3.20 5.88
C MET A 33 -13.76 3.44 7.29
N LEU A 34 -15.00 3.92 7.40
CA LEU A 34 -15.68 4.06 8.70
C LEU A 34 -15.79 2.75 9.47
N LYS A 35 -16.03 1.65 8.76
CA LYS A 35 -16.04 0.30 9.35
C LYS A 35 -14.65 -0.07 9.87
N ARG A 36 -13.59 0.19 9.08
CA ARG A 36 -12.20 -0.09 9.47
C ARG A 36 -11.76 0.71 10.70
N MET A 37 -12.12 2.00 10.77
CA MET A 37 -11.84 2.85 11.93
C MET A 37 -12.49 2.29 13.21
N ARG A 38 -13.67 1.67 13.11
CA ARG A 38 -14.39 1.06 14.24
C ARG A 38 -13.85 -0.33 14.61
N GLU A 39 -13.60 -1.18 13.62
CA GLU A 39 -13.21 -2.58 13.85
C GLU A 39 -11.72 -2.75 14.16
N ALA A 40 -10.87 -1.88 13.62
CA ALA A 40 -9.42 -1.97 13.74
C ALA A 40 -8.78 -0.56 13.88
N PRO A 41 -9.13 0.20 14.94
CA PRO A 41 -8.68 1.58 15.13
C PRO A 41 -7.16 1.71 15.16
N GLU A 42 -6.47 0.87 15.93
CA GLU A 42 -5.01 0.91 16.08
C GLU A 42 -4.30 0.65 14.74
N ALA A 43 -4.76 -0.35 13.98
CA ALA A 43 -4.19 -0.65 12.66
C ALA A 43 -4.49 0.46 11.64
N PHE A 44 -5.65 1.11 11.73
CA PHE A 44 -5.99 2.24 10.87
C PHE A 44 -5.06 3.44 11.13
N VAL A 45 -4.82 3.77 12.40
CA VAL A 45 -3.90 4.85 12.79
C VAL A 45 -2.47 4.52 12.38
N ALA A 46 -2.02 3.27 12.57
CA ALA A 46 -0.69 2.84 12.18
C ALA A 46 -0.45 2.97 10.67
N ASP A 47 -1.38 2.47 9.84
CA ASP A 47 -1.30 2.61 8.38
C ASP A 47 -1.24 4.08 7.93
N ALA A 48 -2.07 4.93 8.54
CA ALA A 48 -2.09 6.35 8.22
C ALA A 48 -0.80 7.05 8.67
N ALA A 49 -0.24 6.66 9.83
CA ALA A 49 1.03 7.16 10.32
C ALA A 49 2.18 6.77 9.39
N ASP A 50 2.24 5.53 8.91
CA ASP A 50 3.25 5.08 7.95
C ASP A 50 3.19 5.93 6.67
N LEU A 51 1.98 6.23 6.20
CA LEU A 51 1.77 7.07 5.02
C LEU A 51 2.21 8.52 5.27
N ILE A 52 1.79 9.13 6.39
CA ILE A 52 2.12 10.52 6.76
C ILE A 52 3.63 10.69 7.00
N LEU A 53 4.26 9.75 7.70
CA LEU A 53 5.70 9.81 7.98
C LEU A 53 6.55 9.46 6.77
N GLY A 54 6.04 8.60 5.87
CA GLY A 54 6.75 8.20 4.67
C GLY A 54 6.72 9.25 3.55
N TYR A 55 5.60 9.97 3.40
CA TYR A 55 5.34 10.83 2.24
C TYR A 55 4.78 12.22 2.59
N GLY A 56 4.56 12.50 3.88
CA GLY A 56 4.12 13.81 4.33
C GLY A 56 5.27 14.82 4.44
N GLN A 57 4.92 16.10 4.45
CA GLN A 57 5.82 17.21 4.70
C GLN A 57 5.29 18.04 5.86
N GLY A 58 6.16 18.49 6.76
CA GLY A 58 5.74 19.27 7.93
C GLY A 58 4.85 18.52 8.93
N GLY A 59 4.82 17.18 8.88
CA GLY A 59 3.98 16.35 9.76
C GLY A 59 2.56 16.11 9.27
N ALA A 60 2.23 16.54 8.04
CA ALA A 60 0.97 16.29 7.38
C ALA A 60 1.19 15.67 6.00
N ILE A 61 0.24 14.88 5.51
CA ILE A 61 0.24 14.42 4.12
C ILE A 61 -0.79 15.17 3.29
N THR A 62 -0.41 15.54 2.07
CA THR A 62 -1.28 16.22 1.09
C THR A 62 -1.73 15.23 0.00
N PRO A 63 -2.69 15.60 -0.86
CA PRO A 63 -3.06 14.77 -2.02
C PRO A 63 -1.85 14.43 -2.92
N GLU A 64 -0.90 15.35 -3.06
CA GLU A 64 0.34 15.13 -3.81
C GLU A 64 1.22 14.07 -3.14
N GLY A 65 1.38 14.14 -1.82
CA GLY A 65 2.13 13.10 -1.07
C GLY A 65 1.50 11.71 -1.20
N ILE A 66 0.16 11.63 -1.24
CA ILE A 66 -0.55 10.36 -1.51
C ILE A 66 -0.27 9.86 -2.93
N ALA A 67 -0.29 10.76 -3.93
CA ALA A 67 0.03 10.41 -5.32
C ALA A 67 1.48 9.93 -5.47
N GLU A 68 2.42 10.53 -4.75
CA GLU A 68 3.82 10.09 -4.68
C GLU A 68 3.94 8.70 -4.06
N ALA A 69 3.25 8.44 -2.94
CA ALA A 69 3.21 7.11 -2.31
C ALA A 69 2.73 6.02 -3.28
N ILE A 70 1.65 6.30 -4.02
CA ILE A 70 1.12 5.40 -5.05
C ILE A 70 2.15 5.17 -6.15
N THR A 71 2.81 6.23 -6.61
CA THR A 71 3.83 6.15 -7.66
C THR A 71 5.01 5.29 -7.23
N VAL A 72 5.47 5.44 -5.99
CA VAL A 72 6.54 4.61 -5.43
C VAL A 72 6.12 3.16 -5.30
N GLU A 73 4.89 2.87 -4.83
CA GLU A 73 4.40 1.49 -4.74
C GLU A 73 4.33 0.82 -6.12
N ARG A 74 3.80 1.53 -7.12
CA ARG A 74 3.79 1.05 -8.52
C ARG A 74 5.21 0.84 -9.04
N ALA A 75 6.15 1.73 -8.73
CA ALA A 75 7.56 1.60 -9.11
C ALA A 75 8.21 0.37 -8.48
N ALA A 76 7.98 0.13 -7.18
CA ALA A 76 8.51 -1.03 -6.48
C ALA A 76 7.99 -2.35 -7.08
N ALA A 77 6.70 -2.40 -7.42
CA ALA A 77 6.10 -3.57 -8.08
C ALA A 77 6.67 -3.80 -9.49
N ARG A 78 6.85 -2.74 -10.29
CA ARG A 78 7.53 -2.81 -11.60
C ARG A 78 8.94 -3.37 -11.45
N ALA A 79 9.72 -2.83 -10.53
CA ALA A 79 11.10 -3.25 -10.30
C ALA A 79 11.18 -4.72 -9.86
N GLN A 80 10.30 -5.18 -8.97
CA GLN A 80 10.27 -6.58 -8.56
C GLN A 80 9.85 -7.53 -9.69
N ALA A 81 8.88 -7.13 -10.52
CA ALA A 81 8.50 -7.92 -11.68
C ALA A 81 9.66 -8.01 -12.68
N TYR A 82 10.28 -6.88 -13.01
CA TYR A 82 11.41 -6.83 -13.94
C TYR A 82 12.60 -7.66 -13.46
N ARG A 83 12.96 -7.54 -12.18
CA ARG A 83 14.04 -8.33 -11.56
C ARG A 83 13.84 -9.83 -11.76
N ARG A 84 12.63 -10.34 -11.51
CA ARG A 84 12.32 -11.77 -11.64
C ARG A 84 12.47 -12.27 -13.08
N LEU A 85 12.19 -11.43 -14.06
CA LEU A 85 12.35 -11.79 -15.48
C LEU A 85 13.83 -11.78 -15.87
N MET A 86 14.57 -10.75 -15.46
CA MET A 86 16.02 -10.62 -15.68
C MET A 86 16.83 -11.72 -14.98
N GLU A 87 16.33 -12.36 -13.93
CA GLU A 87 17.00 -13.51 -13.31
C GLU A 87 17.11 -14.73 -14.25
N ALA A 88 16.39 -14.74 -15.38
CA ALA A 88 16.56 -15.76 -16.43
C ALA A 88 17.51 -15.37 -17.55
N ASP A 89 17.97 -14.12 -17.61
CA ASP A 89 19.07 -13.70 -18.50
C ASP A 89 20.38 -14.17 -17.87
N LEU A 90 20.83 -15.37 -18.24
CA LEU A 90 21.95 -16.05 -17.59
C LEU A 90 23.29 -15.62 -18.19
N ASP A 91 23.30 -15.18 -19.44
CA ASP A 91 24.51 -14.70 -20.12
C ASP A 91 24.66 -13.17 -20.13
N GLY A 92 23.61 -12.43 -19.75
CA GLY A 92 23.62 -10.99 -19.57
C GLY A 92 23.43 -10.20 -20.85
N ASP A 93 22.78 -10.76 -21.88
CA ASP A 93 22.55 -10.10 -23.17
C ASP A 93 21.29 -9.20 -23.19
N GLY A 94 20.49 -9.25 -22.12
CA GLY A 94 19.27 -8.45 -21.94
C GLY A 94 17.99 -9.15 -22.41
N ALA A 95 18.08 -10.33 -23.01
CA ALA A 95 16.95 -11.21 -23.31
C ALA A 95 17.01 -12.46 -22.42
N ALA A 96 15.90 -13.20 -22.33
CA ALA A 96 15.92 -14.52 -21.71
C ALA A 96 15.41 -15.56 -22.71
N SER A 97 16.34 -16.37 -23.22
CA SER A 97 16.05 -17.44 -24.18
C SER A 97 15.35 -18.65 -23.55
N GLY A 98 14.72 -19.47 -24.37
CA GLY A 98 14.12 -20.73 -23.94
C GLY A 98 15.14 -21.71 -23.34
N GLU A 99 16.39 -21.69 -23.80
CA GLU A 99 17.48 -22.48 -23.25
C GLU A 99 17.86 -22.06 -21.83
N GLU A 100 18.03 -20.76 -21.61
CA GLU A 100 18.32 -20.20 -20.28
C GLU A 100 17.14 -20.45 -19.33
N MET A 101 15.93 -20.34 -19.87
CA MET A 101 14.71 -20.68 -19.14
C MET A 101 14.71 -22.11 -18.66
N ALA A 102 15.06 -23.04 -19.54
CA ALA A 102 15.13 -24.45 -19.21
C ALA A 102 16.21 -24.75 -18.15
N VAL A 103 17.28 -23.95 -18.07
CA VAL A 103 18.26 -24.03 -16.98
C VAL A 103 17.62 -23.59 -15.66
N LEU A 104 16.97 -22.43 -15.63
CA LEU A 104 16.34 -21.89 -14.42
C LEU A 104 15.22 -22.82 -13.89
N ILE A 105 14.33 -23.31 -14.78
CA ILE A 105 13.28 -24.27 -14.42
C ILE A 105 13.89 -25.56 -13.85
N ARG A 106 14.98 -26.08 -14.42
CA ARG A 106 15.58 -27.32 -13.88
C ARG A 106 16.21 -27.13 -12.50
N ALA A 107 16.76 -25.95 -12.24
CA ALA A 107 17.33 -25.60 -10.94
C ALA A 107 16.25 -25.46 -9.85
N GLU A 108 15.03 -25.15 -10.24
CA GLU A 108 13.91 -24.94 -9.33
C GLU A 108 13.34 -26.26 -8.76
N GLY A 109 12.83 -26.21 -7.52
CA GLY A 109 12.11 -27.32 -6.89
C GLY A 109 10.80 -27.65 -7.63
N ALA A 110 10.30 -28.88 -7.48
CA ALA A 110 9.11 -29.35 -8.22
C ALA A 110 7.88 -28.42 -8.09
N GLU A 111 7.71 -27.78 -6.93
CA GLU A 111 6.61 -26.83 -6.68
C GLU A 111 6.81 -25.45 -7.35
N GLY A 112 8.06 -25.03 -7.58
CA GLY A 112 8.39 -23.75 -8.18
C GLY A 112 8.42 -23.79 -9.72
N ARG A 113 8.78 -24.95 -10.30
CA ARG A 113 8.90 -25.13 -11.77
C ARG A 113 7.68 -24.69 -12.56
N GLY A 114 6.50 -25.17 -12.15
CA GLY A 114 5.26 -24.89 -12.86
C GLY A 114 4.91 -23.39 -12.82
N ARG A 115 5.09 -22.74 -11.66
CA ARG A 115 4.84 -21.30 -11.52
C ARG A 115 5.81 -20.49 -12.35
N LEU A 116 7.08 -20.89 -12.37
CA LEU A 116 8.12 -20.24 -13.14
C LEU A 116 7.80 -20.34 -14.64
N ALA A 117 7.59 -21.55 -15.16
CA ALA A 117 7.23 -21.78 -16.56
C ALA A 117 5.97 -21.00 -17.01
N LEU A 118 4.91 -21.00 -16.19
CA LEU A 118 3.69 -20.23 -16.48
C LEU A 118 3.92 -18.72 -16.45
N GLY A 119 4.78 -18.23 -15.55
CA GLY A 119 5.16 -16.82 -15.46
C GLY A 119 5.87 -16.34 -16.72
N TYR A 120 6.78 -17.15 -17.26
CA TYR A 120 7.48 -16.84 -18.51
C TYR A 120 6.59 -16.93 -19.73
N ALA A 121 5.77 -17.98 -19.86
CA ALA A 121 4.81 -18.08 -20.96
C ALA A 121 3.77 -16.94 -20.95
N ALA A 122 3.49 -16.35 -19.79
CA ALA A 122 2.62 -15.18 -19.69
C ALA A 122 3.34 -13.85 -20.01
N ALA A 123 4.67 -13.85 -20.00
CA ALA A 123 5.50 -12.68 -20.29
C ALA A 123 5.94 -12.64 -21.76
N ASP A 124 6.20 -13.79 -22.37
CA ASP A 124 6.44 -14.00 -23.81
C ASP A 124 5.12 -13.75 -24.59
N GLY A 125 4.92 -12.49 -24.97
CA GLY A 125 3.66 -11.99 -25.50
C GLY A 125 3.44 -12.34 -26.97
N ASP A 126 4.51 -12.53 -27.73
CA ASP A 126 4.44 -12.97 -29.13
C ASP A 126 4.59 -14.48 -29.31
N GLY A 127 5.02 -15.20 -28.27
CA GLY A 127 5.14 -16.65 -28.24
C GLY A 127 6.36 -17.17 -29.00
N ASN A 128 7.39 -16.35 -29.19
CA ASN A 128 8.59 -16.73 -29.95
C ASN A 128 9.59 -17.55 -29.12
N GLY A 129 9.36 -17.72 -27.81
CA GLY A 129 10.20 -18.48 -26.90
C GLY A 129 11.42 -17.73 -26.36
N VAL A 130 11.53 -16.43 -26.62
CA VAL A 130 12.56 -15.52 -26.13
C VAL A 130 11.88 -14.33 -25.50
N LEU A 131 12.14 -14.09 -24.22
CA LEU A 131 11.60 -12.93 -23.55
C LEU A 131 12.47 -11.71 -23.86
N GLU A 132 11.95 -10.79 -24.68
CA GLU A 132 12.67 -9.59 -25.10
C GLU A 132 12.57 -8.46 -24.06
N PRO A 133 13.51 -7.48 -24.05
CA PRO A 133 13.45 -6.32 -23.14
C PRO A 133 12.09 -5.60 -23.13
N GLY A 134 11.45 -5.48 -24.30
CA GLY A 134 10.15 -4.82 -24.45
C GLY A 134 9.02 -5.60 -23.75
N GLU A 135 9.07 -6.92 -23.81
CA GLU A 135 8.09 -7.80 -23.16
C GLU A 135 8.29 -7.81 -21.64
N MET A 136 9.55 -7.84 -21.19
CA MET A 136 9.87 -7.68 -19.77
C MET A 136 9.38 -6.34 -19.22
N GLN A 137 9.57 -5.27 -19.98
CA GLN A 137 9.07 -3.94 -19.63
C GLN A 137 7.53 -3.91 -19.58
N ALA A 138 6.86 -4.50 -20.56
CA ALA A 138 5.40 -4.56 -20.60
C ALA A 138 4.82 -5.33 -19.40
N GLN A 139 5.40 -6.49 -19.09
CA GLN A 139 4.98 -7.30 -17.96
C GLN A 139 5.28 -6.60 -16.62
N ALA A 140 6.42 -5.93 -16.51
CA ALA A 140 6.74 -5.11 -15.34
C ALA A 140 5.72 -3.97 -15.17
N GLN A 141 5.41 -3.23 -16.23
CA GLN A 141 4.42 -2.16 -16.21
C GLN A 141 3.04 -2.67 -15.77
N ALA A 142 2.59 -3.79 -16.31
CA ALA A 142 1.34 -4.43 -15.90
C ALA A 142 1.33 -4.82 -14.41
N ALA A 143 2.46 -5.25 -13.85
CA ALA A 143 2.59 -5.50 -12.42
C ALA A 143 2.49 -4.22 -11.59
N GLY A 144 3.08 -3.12 -12.06
CA GLY A 144 2.92 -1.78 -11.48
C GLY A 144 1.45 -1.36 -11.42
N ASP A 145 0.75 -1.45 -12.55
CA ASP A 145 -0.65 -1.03 -12.65
C ASP A 145 -1.57 -1.87 -11.75
N LYS A 146 -1.25 -3.17 -11.57
CA LYS A 146 -1.99 -4.08 -10.69
C LYS A 146 -1.69 -3.87 -9.20
N ALA A 147 -0.51 -3.36 -8.84
CA ALA A 147 -0.09 -3.21 -7.45
C ALA A 147 -0.99 -2.24 -6.68
N VAL A 148 -1.39 -1.14 -7.33
CA VAL A 148 -2.35 -0.19 -6.78
C VAL A 148 -3.59 -0.14 -7.65
N SER A 149 -4.60 -0.90 -7.24
CA SER A 149 -5.92 -0.87 -7.88
C SER A 149 -6.58 0.51 -7.75
N ALA A 150 -7.45 0.87 -8.70
CA ALA A 150 -8.24 2.10 -8.65
C ALA A 150 -9.03 2.24 -7.34
N ALA A 151 -9.52 1.12 -6.77
CA ALA A 151 -10.22 1.13 -5.49
C ALA A 151 -9.29 1.43 -4.30
N LYS A 152 -8.03 0.95 -4.34
CA LYS A 152 -7.02 1.27 -3.33
C LYS A 152 -6.61 2.74 -3.42
N GLU A 153 -6.37 3.23 -4.63
CA GLU A 153 -6.07 4.65 -4.90
C GLU A 153 -7.20 5.57 -4.40
N ALA A 154 -8.46 5.27 -4.73
CA ALA A 154 -9.60 6.04 -4.25
C ALA A 154 -9.72 5.99 -2.71
N ALA A 155 -9.44 4.85 -2.08
CA ALA A 155 -9.46 4.73 -0.62
C ALA A 155 -8.35 5.53 0.06
N LEU A 156 -7.15 5.58 -0.54
CA LEU A 156 -6.05 6.42 -0.05
C LEU A 156 -6.40 7.91 -0.17
N MET A 157 -6.94 8.34 -1.32
CA MET A 157 -7.38 9.72 -1.52
C MET A 157 -8.52 10.12 -0.57
N ALA A 158 -9.41 9.19 -0.22
CA ALA A 158 -10.49 9.43 0.73
C ALA A 158 -9.99 9.73 2.16
N LEU A 159 -8.73 9.42 2.49
CA LEU A 159 -8.13 9.83 3.77
C LEU A 159 -8.13 11.35 3.93
N MET A 160 -8.02 12.11 2.84
CA MET A 160 -8.09 13.58 2.88
C MET A 160 -9.44 14.10 3.38
N GLY A 161 -10.49 13.28 3.37
CA GLY A 161 -11.73 13.60 4.06
C GLY A 161 -11.60 13.64 5.58
N LEU A 162 -10.49 13.23 6.17
CA LEU A 162 -10.20 13.34 7.60
C LEU A 162 -9.53 14.66 7.98
N ASP A 163 -9.13 15.49 7.01
CA ASP A 163 -8.66 16.85 7.26
C ASP A 163 -9.83 17.67 7.83
N MET A 164 -9.85 17.82 9.15
CA MET A 164 -10.96 18.47 9.87
C MET A 164 -10.86 19.97 9.83
N ASN A 165 -9.64 20.50 9.75
CA ASN A 165 -9.38 21.93 9.81
C ASN A 165 -9.42 22.59 8.41
N GLY A 166 -9.29 21.79 7.35
CA GLY A 166 -9.40 22.19 5.95
C GLY A 166 -8.16 22.91 5.41
N ASP A 167 -6.99 22.71 6.01
CA ASP A 167 -5.71 23.31 5.58
C ASP A 167 -5.05 22.58 4.39
N GLY A 168 -5.64 21.46 3.95
CA GLY A 168 -5.16 20.66 2.83
C GLY A 168 -4.10 19.63 3.22
N GLY A 169 -3.78 19.50 4.50
CA GLY A 169 -2.85 18.49 5.03
C GLY A 169 -3.52 17.62 6.08
N LEU A 170 -3.45 16.30 5.91
CA LEU A 170 -3.91 15.36 6.94
C LEU A 170 -2.80 15.06 7.95
N THR A 171 -3.02 15.42 9.20
CA THR A 171 -2.11 15.14 10.32
C THR A 171 -2.48 13.85 11.07
N LEU A 172 -1.52 13.31 11.82
CA LEU A 172 -1.78 12.14 12.67
C LEU A 172 -2.81 12.45 13.79
N ALA A 173 -2.82 13.69 14.29
CA ALA A 173 -3.77 14.11 15.32
C ALA A 173 -5.22 14.08 14.79
N GLU A 174 -5.44 14.51 13.55
CA GLU A 174 -6.77 14.46 12.92
C GLU A 174 -7.21 13.03 12.64
N VAL A 175 -6.29 12.16 12.24
CA VAL A 175 -6.59 10.73 12.08
C VAL A 175 -7.03 10.12 13.41
N GLN A 176 -6.33 10.41 14.51
CA GLN A 176 -6.68 9.91 15.85
C GLN A 176 -8.04 10.44 16.30
N ALA A 177 -8.28 11.75 16.16
CA ALA A 177 -9.57 12.36 16.48
C ALA A 177 -10.71 11.75 15.65
N ALA A 178 -10.49 11.47 14.37
CA ALA A 178 -11.49 10.86 13.52
C ALA A 178 -11.85 9.43 13.98
N VAL A 179 -10.85 8.64 14.39
CA VAL A 179 -11.06 7.29 14.91
C VAL A 179 -11.84 7.31 16.23
N GLU A 180 -11.51 8.23 17.15
CA GLU A 180 -12.25 8.42 18.40
C GLU A 180 -13.73 8.75 18.13
N LEU A 181 -13.99 9.73 17.25
CA LEU A 181 -15.34 10.11 16.84
C LEU A 181 -16.13 8.98 16.15
N ALA A 182 -15.44 8.08 15.44
CA ALA A 182 -16.06 6.92 14.81
C ALA A 182 -16.47 5.85 15.84
N GLY A 183 -15.70 5.72 16.94
CA GLY A 183 -15.98 4.79 18.03
C GLY A 183 -17.14 5.24 18.92
N ASP A 184 -17.25 6.55 19.18
CA ASP A 184 -18.29 7.13 20.06
C ASP A 184 -19.71 7.07 19.48
N LYS A 185 -19.86 6.86 18.16
CA LYS A 185 -21.17 6.73 17.48
C LYS A 185 -21.75 5.30 17.52
N SER A 186 -21.34 4.47 18.47
CA SER A 186 -21.81 3.09 18.69
C SER A 186 -22.96 3.02 19.70
#